data_AF-A0A9N8D9C4-F1
#
_entry.id   AF-A0A9N8D9C4-F1
#
_cell.length_a   1.000
_cell.length_b   1.000
_cell.length_c   1.000
_cell.angle_alpha   90.00
_cell.angle_beta   90.00
_cell.angle_gamma   90.00
#
_symmetry.space_group_name_H-M   'P 1'
#
loop_
_entity.id
_entity.type
_entity.pdbx_description
1 polymer ?
#
loop_
_entity_poly.entity_id
_entity_poly.type
_entity_poly.pdbx_seq_one_letter_code
_entity_poly.pdbx_strand_id
1 'polypeptide(L)'
;MPKKAKRKLRPSADNGPFVPVRHYYHSNNFLKIKDNEWEDGADSDDEEQTWHRAVERSEINDFTDLSDGEKQLILLWNNYIQSDTKIPSKRIPQYCVNFVEKHHQDIKEANIDDQLQWHLVTLWDEGLISSKHLSSCLEYYYSLVGSSQGPLPKADL
;
A
#
# COMPACT_ATOMS: atom_id res chain seq x y z
N MET A 1 25.62 -41.58 32.42
CA MET A 1 24.89 -41.14 31.21
C MET A 1 23.53 -40.58 31.63
N PRO A 2 23.18 -39.31 31.34
CA PRO A 2 21.91 -38.76 31.77
C PRO A 2 20.77 -39.26 30.86
N LYS A 3 19.70 -39.76 31.47
CA LYS A 3 18.53 -40.32 30.80
C LYS A 3 17.72 -39.18 30.16
N LYS A 4 17.46 -39.24 28.85
CA LYS A 4 16.60 -38.28 28.14
C LYS A 4 15.16 -38.38 28.70
N ALA A 5 14.67 -37.30 29.29
CA ALA A 5 13.29 -37.19 29.77
C ALA A 5 12.32 -37.19 28.57
N LYS A 6 11.33 -38.09 28.58
CA LYS A 6 10.28 -38.16 27.56
C LYS A 6 9.40 -36.89 27.66
N ARG A 7 9.34 -36.09 26.59
CA ARG A 7 8.39 -34.97 26.48
C ARG A 7 6.98 -35.55 26.51
N LYS A 8 6.25 -35.30 27.60
CA LYS A 8 4.81 -35.58 27.67
C LYS A 8 4.10 -34.61 26.70
N LEU A 9 3.50 -35.14 25.65
CA LEU A 9 2.56 -34.39 24.82
C LEU A 9 1.29 -34.17 25.65
N ARG A 10 0.80 -32.93 25.76
CA ARG A 10 -0.43 -32.62 26.52
C ARG A 10 -1.64 -33.23 25.81
N PRO A 11 -2.66 -33.71 26.55
CA PRO A 11 -3.91 -34.14 25.96
C PRO A 11 -4.70 -32.91 25.49
N SER A 12 -5.15 -32.96 24.23
CA SER A 12 -5.99 -31.94 23.60
C SER A 12 -7.42 -32.02 24.13
N ALA A 13 -7.77 -31.16 25.08
CA ALA A 13 -9.15 -30.77 25.41
C ALA A 13 -9.13 -29.72 26.53
N ASP A 14 -8.74 -28.49 26.21
CA ASP A 14 -9.06 -27.34 27.05
C ASP A 14 -9.35 -26.18 26.11
N ASN A 15 -10.57 -25.62 26.17
CA ASN A 15 -11.00 -24.48 25.35
C ASN A 15 -10.41 -23.16 25.90
N GLY A 16 -9.23 -23.21 26.53
CA GLY A 16 -8.49 -22.06 27.00
C GLY A 16 -7.55 -21.52 25.91
N PRO A 17 -7.12 -20.25 26.02
CA PRO A 17 -6.18 -19.64 25.08
C PRO A 17 -4.92 -20.49 24.95
N PHE A 18 -4.46 -20.68 23.72
CA PHE A 18 -3.30 -21.54 23.44
C PHE A 18 -2.02 -20.86 23.94
N VAL A 19 -1.51 -21.30 25.10
CA VAL A 19 -0.23 -20.84 25.63
C VAL A 19 0.85 -21.90 25.36
N PRO A 20 1.85 -21.63 24.50
CA PRO A 20 2.88 -22.61 24.21
C PRO A 20 3.83 -22.80 25.41
N VAL A 21 4.29 -24.04 25.61
CA VAL A 21 5.20 -24.41 26.72
C VAL A 21 6.60 -23.80 26.55
N ARG A 22 6.97 -23.41 25.33
CA ARG A 22 8.25 -22.76 25.02
C ARG A 22 8.06 -21.25 25.10
N HIS A 23 9.04 -20.56 25.68
CA HIS A 23 9.11 -19.11 25.64
C HIS A 23 9.53 -18.62 24.25
N TYR A 24 8.81 -17.64 23.73
CA TYR A 24 9.14 -16.95 22.49
C TYR A 24 9.33 -15.47 22.77
N TYR A 25 10.03 -14.83 21.84
CA TYR A 25 10.45 -13.44 21.93
C TYR A 25 10.09 -12.80 20.61
N HIS A 26 9.56 -11.58 20.68
CA HIS A 26 9.27 -10.74 19.51
C HIS A 26 10.53 -10.56 18.67
N SER A 27 10.41 -10.69 17.36
CA SER A 27 11.53 -10.60 16.41
C SER A 27 12.19 -9.23 16.38
N ASN A 28 11.40 -8.16 16.55
CA ASN A 28 11.86 -6.78 16.40
C ASN A 28 12.49 -6.19 17.68
N ASN A 29 11.94 -6.51 18.85
CA ASN A 29 12.37 -5.89 20.13
C ASN A 29 12.99 -6.88 21.13
N PHE A 30 13.04 -8.18 20.81
CA PHE A 30 13.56 -9.24 21.66
C PHE A 30 12.89 -9.37 23.04
N LEU A 31 11.72 -8.75 23.23
CA LEU A 31 10.94 -8.87 24.46
C LEU A 31 10.15 -10.18 24.45
N LYS A 32 9.96 -10.76 25.64
CA LYS A 32 9.19 -12.00 25.79
C LYS A 32 7.73 -11.75 25.43
N ILE A 33 7.17 -12.59 24.55
CA ILE A 33 5.76 -12.55 24.16
C ILE A 33 4.91 -12.90 25.38
N LYS A 34 3.93 -12.05 25.71
CA LYS A 34 3.01 -12.30 26.84
C LYS A 34 1.94 -13.31 26.44
N ASP A 35 1.40 -14.03 27.41
CA ASP A 35 0.42 -15.10 27.19
C ASP A 35 -0.84 -14.65 26.42
N ASN A 36 -1.18 -13.35 26.49
CA ASN A 36 -2.35 -12.78 25.81
C ASN A 36 -2.04 -12.25 24.40
N GLU A 37 -0.77 -11.97 24.09
CA GLU A 37 -0.33 -11.37 22.80
C GLU A 37 -0.19 -12.44 21.69
N TRP A 38 -0.33 -13.72 22.05
CA TRP A 38 -0.23 -14.86 21.14
C TRP A 38 -1.32 -14.89 20.06
N GLU A 39 -2.51 -14.40 20.38
CA GLU A 39 -3.67 -14.42 19.48
C GLU A 39 -3.75 -13.14 18.62
N ASP A 40 -3.01 -12.10 18.99
CA ASP A 40 -3.10 -10.76 18.38
C ASP A 40 -2.25 -10.61 17.10
N GLY A 41 -1.42 -11.60 16.76
CA GLY A 41 -0.60 -11.56 15.53
C GLY A 41 0.51 -10.50 15.54
N ALA A 42 0.85 -9.94 16.70
CA ALA A 42 1.78 -8.81 16.89
C ALA A 42 3.28 -9.09 16.59
N ASP A 43 3.61 -10.27 16.06
CA ASP A 43 4.94 -10.66 15.58
C ASP A 43 4.83 -11.32 14.19
N SER A 44 3.81 -10.93 13.42
CA SER A 44 3.60 -11.42 12.07
C SER A 44 4.59 -10.76 11.11
N ASP A 45 5.21 -11.56 10.24
CA ASP A 45 6.07 -11.09 9.15
C ASP A 45 5.28 -10.31 8.06
N ASP A 46 3.95 -10.30 8.16
CA ASP A 46 3.03 -9.58 7.25
C ASP A 46 2.83 -8.11 7.64
N GLU A 47 3.49 -7.63 8.69
CA GLU A 47 3.50 -6.20 9.03
C GLU A 47 4.26 -5.41 7.96
N GLU A 48 3.60 -4.41 7.37
CA GLU A 48 4.22 -3.51 6.40
C GLU A 48 5.40 -2.78 7.06
N GLN A 49 6.62 -3.17 6.70
CA GLN A 49 7.81 -2.63 7.34
C GLN A 49 8.02 -1.19 6.89
N THR A 50 7.79 -0.24 7.79
CA THR A 50 7.77 1.21 7.51
C THR A 50 9.06 1.75 6.88
N TRP A 51 10.19 1.03 7.04
CA TRP A 51 11.46 1.39 6.42
C TRP A 51 11.47 1.24 4.90
N HIS A 52 10.69 0.32 4.31
CA HIS A 52 10.62 0.14 2.86
C HIS A 52 10.16 1.42 2.16
N ARG A 53 9.08 2.04 2.66
CA ARG A 53 8.55 3.31 2.13
C ARG A 53 9.56 4.45 2.27
N ALA A 54 10.33 4.47 3.37
CA ALA A 54 11.34 5.49 3.60
C ALA A 54 12.52 5.35 2.61
N VAL A 55 12.96 4.12 2.35
CA VAL A 55 14.00 3.82 1.35
C VAL A 55 13.51 4.20 -0.03
N GLU A 56 12.34 3.76 -0.45
CA GLU A 56 11.77 4.09 -1.76
C GLU A 56 11.65 5.61 -1.96
N ARG A 57 11.18 6.34 -0.95
CA ARG A 57 11.12 7.80 -1.01
C ARG A 57 12.49 8.43 -1.20
N SER A 58 13.53 7.91 -0.55
CA SER A 58 14.89 8.38 -0.74
C SER A 58 15.37 8.12 -2.16
N GLU A 59 15.18 6.89 -2.66
CA GLU A 59 15.61 6.48 -3.99
C GLU A 59 14.94 7.32 -5.10
N ILE A 60 13.62 7.58 -4.99
CA ILE A 60 12.91 8.44 -5.95
C ILE A 60 13.39 9.90 -5.88
N ASN A 61 13.72 10.40 -4.69
CA ASN A 61 14.19 11.77 -4.54
C ASN A 61 15.57 11.99 -5.16
N ASP A 62 16.41 10.96 -5.21
CA ASP A 62 17.77 11.02 -5.75
C ASP A 62 17.82 11.16 -7.29
N PHE A 63 16.71 10.94 -8.00
CA PHE A 63 16.62 11.19 -9.44
C PHE A 63 16.69 12.70 -9.73
N THR A 64 17.74 13.13 -10.42
CA THR A 64 17.96 14.56 -10.75
C THR A 64 17.29 14.99 -12.05
N ASP A 65 16.85 14.03 -12.85
CA ASP A 65 16.19 14.19 -14.14
C ASP A 65 14.66 14.26 -14.05
N LEU A 66 14.07 13.88 -12.92
CA LEU A 66 12.64 13.95 -12.67
C LEU A 66 12.23 15.29 -12.03
N SER A 67 11.11 15.82 -12.49
CA SER A 67 10.39 16.91 -11.84
C SER A 67 9.79 16.47 -10.50
N ASP A 68 9.62 17.40 -9.57
CA ASP A 68 9.00 17.13 -8.26
C ASP A 68 7.58 16.55 -8.40
N GLY A 69 6.83 16.98 -9.41
CA GLY A 69 5.49 16.45 -9.70
C GLY A 69 5.53 14.98 -10.18
N GLU A 70 6.53 14.61 -10.98
CA GLU A 70 6.71 13.23 -11.45
C GLU A 70 7.10 12.32 -10.30
N LYS A 71 8.06 12.77 -9.46
CA LYS A 71 8.45 12.07 -8.23
C LYS A 71 7.27 11.83 -7.31
N GLN A 72 6.45 12.86 -7.09
CA GLN A 72 5.27 12.76 -6.23
C GLN A 72 4.26 11.75 -6.77
N LEU A 73 3.98 11.76 -8.07
CA LEU A 73 3.07 10.80 -8.66
C LEU A 73 3.61 9.37 -8.60
N ILE A 74 4.89 9.17 -8.91
CA ILE A 74 5.54 7.85 -8.83
C ILE A 74 5.44 7.30 -7.40
N LEU A 75 5.74 8.12 -6.40
CA LEU A 75 5.61 7.73 -5.00
C LEU A 75 4.17 7.40 -4.63
N LEU A 76 3.20 8.20 -5.08
CA LEU A 76 1.78 7.97 -4.79
C LEU A 76 1.31 6.64 -5.38
N TRP A 77 1.70 6.36 -6.63
CA TRP A 77 1.39 5.10 -7.31
C TRP A 77 2.09 3.91 -6.65
N ASN A 78 3.38 4.02 -6.34
CA ASN A 78 4.11 2.90 -5.73
C ASN A 78 3.57 2.56 -4.34
N ASN A 79 3.29 3.55 -3.50
CA ASN A 79 2.66 3.33 -2.19
C ASN A 79 1.27 2.68 -2.34
N TYR A 80 0.53 3.03 -3.39
CA TYR A 80 -0.77 2.41 -3.67
C TYR A 80 -0.61 0.94 -4.06
N ILE A 81 0.35 0.61 -4.92
CA ILE A 81 0.59 -0.76 -5.41
C ILE A 81 1.22 -1.67 -4.35
N GLN A 82 2.11 -1.14 -3.49
CA GLN A 82 2.76 -1.92 -2.42
C GLN A 82 1.79 -2.53 -1.40
N SER A 83 0.55 -2.02 -1.33
CA SER A 83 -0.48 -2.62 -0.49
C SER A 83 -0.87 -4.05 -0.91
N ASP A 84 -0.55 -4.46 -2.15
CA ASP A 84 -0.82 -5.81 -2.65
C ASP A 84 0.48 -6.51 -3.09
N THR A 85 0.81 -7.61 -2.42
CA THR A 85 2.06 -8.36 -2.66
C THR A 85 2.17 -8.97 -4.06
N LYS A 86 1.05 -9.19 -4.78
CA LYS A 86 1.03 -9.70 -6.17
C LYS A 86 -0.18 -9.19 -6.95
N ILE A 87 0.06 -8.31 -7.92
CA ILE A 87 -0.98 -7.80 -8.81
C ILE A 87 -0.89 -8.47 -10.19
N PRO A 88 -1.92 -9.22 -10.63
CA PRO A 88 -2.00 -9.71 -12.00
C PRO A 88 -2.16 -8.54 -12.99
N SER A 89 -1.45 -8.56 -14.12
CA SER A 89 -1.53 -7.52 -15.17
C SER A 89 -2.97 -7.16 -15.59
N LYS A 90 -3.83 -8.19 -15.71
CA LYS A 90 -5.26 -8.05 -16.00
C LYS A 90 -6.08 -7.23 -14.99
N ARG A 91 -5.56 -7.02 -13.76
CA ARG A 91 -6.21 -6.17 -12.77
C ARG A 91 -5.77 -4.70 -12.85
N ILE A 92 -4.63 -4.38 -13.48
CA ILE A 92 -4.10 -3.01 -13.56
C ILE A 92 -5.15 -1.97 -13.97
N PRO A 93 -6.03 -2.20 -14.97
CA PRO A 93 -7.08 -1.24 -15.30
C PRO A 93 -8.02 -0.92 -14.12
N GLN A 94 -8.34 -1.91 -13.27
CA GLN A 94 -9.16 -1.70 -12.07
C GLN A 94 -8.39 -0.92 -11.00
N TYR A 95 -7.10 -1.19 -10.84
CA TYR A 95 -6.23 -0.44 -9.92
C TYR A 95 -6.12 1.02 -10.34
N CYS A 96 -6.06 1.35 -11.64
CA CYS A 96 -6.05 2.74 -12.11
C CYS A 96 -7.32 3.49 -11.68
N VAL A 97 -8.49 2.87 -11.81
CA VAL A 97 -9.77 3.49 -11.40
C VAL A 97 -9.82 3.69 -9.89
N ASN A 98 -9.46 2.67 -9.12
CA ASN A 98 -9.44 2.74 -7.66
C ASN A 98 -8.38 3.73 -7.14
N PHE A 99 -7.24 3.83 -7.81
CA PHE A 99 -6.19 4.80 -7.52
C PHE A 99 -6.73 6.23 -7.66
N VAL A 100 -7.38 6.51 -8.79
CA VAL A 100 -8.03 7.80 -9.04
C VAL A 100 -9.11 8.08 -8.01
N GLU A 101 -9.97 7.10 -7.70
CA GLU A 101 -11.03 7.26 -6.69
C GLU A 101 -10.44 7.64 -5.32
N LYS A 102 -9.34 7.01 -4.90
CA LYS A 102 -8.71 7.25 -3.61
C LYS A 102 -7.90 8.53 -3.54
N HIS A 103 -7.23 8.91 -4.63
CA HIS A 103 -6.19 9.96 -4.64
C HIS A 103 -6.54 11.18 -5.50
N HIS A 104 -7.75 11.29 -6.06
CA HIS A 104 -8.14 12.42 -6.91
C HIS A 104 -7.95 13.80 -6.23
N GLN A 105 -8.21 13.90 -4.92
CA GLN A 105 -8.00 15.14 -4.17
C GLN A 105 -6.50 15.46 -4.03
N ASP A 106 -5.69 14.49 -3.61
CA ASP A 106 -4.23 14.64 -3.48
C ASP A 106 -3.59 15.10 -4.80
N ILE A 107 -4.01 14.50 -5.91
CA ILE A 107 -3.53 14.83 -7.27
C ILE A 107 -3.93 16.26 -7.65
N LYS A 108 -5.16 16.67 -7.32
CA LYS A 108 -5.63 18.01 -7.67
C LYS A 108 -4.99 19.11 -6.82
N GLU A 109 -4.84 18.88 -5.53
CA GLU A 109 -4.21 19.82 -4.60
C GLU A 109 -2.73 20.02 -4.90
N ALA A 110 -2.04 18.95 -5.31
CA ALA A 110 -0.64 19.02 -5.72
C ALA A 110 -0.44 19.53 -7.15
N ASN A 111 -1.51 19.75 -7.91
CA ASN A 111 -1.47 20.17 -9.32
C ASN A 111 -0.59 19.24 -10.19
N ILE A 112 -0.79 17.92 -10.03
CA ILE A 112 -0.06 16.86 -10.75
C ILE A 112 -0.95 16.07 -11.73
N ASP A 113 -2.00 16.71 -12.25
CA ASP A 113 -2.98 16.13 -13.18
C ASP A 113 -2.39 15.80 -14.55
N ASP A 114 -1.43 16.59 -15.03
CA ASP A 114 -0.70 16.27 -16.25
C ASP A 114 0.18 15.04 -16.08
N GLN A 115 0.86 14.89 -14.94
CA GLN A 115 1.67 13.72 -14.64
C GLN A 115 0.78 12.46 -14.59
N LEU A 116 -0.44 12.55 -14.04
CA LEU A 116 -1.40 11.44 -14.05
C LEU A 116 -1.71 10.98 -15.48
N GLN A 117 -1.96 11.93 -16.39
CA GLN A 117 -2.22 11.61 -17.80
C GLN A 117 -1.02 10.90 -18.43
N TRP A 118 0.19 11.43 -18.22
CA TRP A 118 1.42 10.80 -18.71
C TRP A 118 1.62 9.40 -18.15
N HIS A 119 1.37 9.19 -16.86
CA HIS A 119 1.47 7.87 -16.26
C HIS A 119 0.50 6.86 -16.89
N LEU A 120 -0.76 7.27 -17.13
CA LEU A 120 -1.73 6.41 -17.82
C LEU A 120 -1.31 6.12 -19.28
N VAL A 121 -0.72 7.09 -19.98
CA VAL A 121 -0.16 6.88 -21.32
C VAL A 121 0.99 5.87 -21.27
N THR A 122 1.89 5.96 -20.30
CA THR A 122 2.97 4.99 -20.10
C THR A 122 2.41 3.58 -19.84
N LEU A 123 1.39 3.44 -18.99
CA LEU A 123 0.74 2.14 -18.76
C LEU A 123 0.07 1.58 -20.02
N TRP A 124 -0.42 2.44 -20.90
CA TRP A 124 -0.99 2.05 -22.19
C TRP A 124 0.09 1.59 -23.18
N ASP A 125 1.22 2.30 -23.24
CA ASP A 125 2.36 1.97 -24.11
C ASP A 125 2.98 0.62 -23.73
N GLU A 126 3.10 0.34 -22.44
CA GLU A 126 3.52 -0.96 -21.89
C GLU A 126 2.48 -2.09 -22.10
N GLY A 127 1.31 -1.78 -22.67
CA GLY A 127 0.25 -2.74 -22.94
C GLY A 127 -0.49 -3.27 -21.70
N LEU A 128 -0.34 -2.61 -20.55
CA LEU A 128 -1.02 -2.97 -19.30
C LEU A 128 -2.49 -2.52 -19.29
N ILE A 129 -2.80 -1.45 -20.00
CA ILE A 129 -4.16 -0.94 -20.18
C ILE A 129 -4.46 -0.75 -21.68
N SER A 130 -5.75 -0.69 -22.03
CA SER A 130 -6.17 -0.36 -23.40
C SER A 130 -6.55 1.12 -23.50
N SER A 131 -6.56 1.66 -24.72
CA SER A 131 -6.98 3.05 -24.97
C SER A 131 -8.36 3.39 -24.38
N LYS A 132 -9.30 2.42 -24.38
CA LYS A 132 -10.60 2.60 -23.72
C LYS A 132 -10.48 2.80 -22.21
N HIS A 133 -9.64 1.99 -21.55
CA HIS A 133 -9.42 2.11 -20.11
C HIS A 133 -8.77 3.45 -19.75
N LEU A 134 -7.81 3.92 -20.56
CA LEU A 134 -7.19 5.23 -20.39
C LEU A 134 -8.23 6.35 -20.45
N SER A 135 -9.02 6.41 -21.52
CA SER A 135 -10.03 7.46 -21.68
C SER A 135 -11.09 7.42 -20.58
N SER A 136 -11.59 6.23 -20.23
CA SER A 136 -12.58 6.08 -19.15
C SER A 136 -12.02 6.46 -17.78
N CYS A 137 -10.74 6.15 -17.50
CA CYS A 137 -10.11 6.51 -16.23
C CYS A 137 -9.95 8.03 -16.09
N LEU A 138 -9.53 8.71 -17.16
CA LEU A 138 -9.42 10.17 -17.17
C LEU A 138 -10.77 10.86 -17.06
N GLU A 139 -11.78 10.40 -17.81
CA GLU A 139 -13.14 10.92 -17.70
C GLU A 139 -13.67 10.78 -16.28
N TYR A 140 -13.41 9.64 -15.65
CA TYR A 140 -13.78 9.40 -14.25
C TYR A 140 -13.04 10.34 -13.29
N TYR A 141 -11.73 10.53 -13.44
CA TYR A 141 -10.96 11.50 -12.65
C TYR A 141 -11.56 12.91 -12.72
N TYR A 142 -11.82 13.43 -13.92
CA TYR A 142 -12.40 14.76 -14.07
C TYR A 142 -13.83 14.86 -13.51
N SER A 143 -14.60 13.78 -13.56
CA SER A 143 -15.93 13.74 -12.94
C SER A 143 -15.87 13.86 -11.41
N LEU A 144 -14.86 13.26 -10.78
CA LEU A 144 -14.66 13.34 -9.32
C LEU A 144 -14.18 14.73 -8.90
N VAL A 145 -13.18 15.27 -9.60
CA VAL A 145 -12.67 16.63 -9.35
C VAL A 145 -13.76 17.68 -9.58
N GLY A 146 -14.59 17.51 -10.61
CA GLY A 146 -15.74 18.38 -10.89
C GLY A 146 -16.84 18.30 -9.83
N SER A 147 -17.07 17.12 -9.24
CA SER A 147 -18.06 16.91 -8.17
C SER A 147 -17.62 17.51 -6.81
N SER A 148 -16.31 17.68 -6.61
CA SER A 148 -15.75 18.31 -5.40
C SER A 148 -15.72 19.84 -5.45
N GLN A 149 -16.21 20.47 -6.53
CA GLN A 149 -16.38 21.92 -6.62
C GLN A 149 -17.59 22.36 -5.78
N GLY A 150 -17.36 22.68 -4.51
CA GLY A 150 -18.18 23.67 -3.80
C GLY A 150 -18.15 25.01 -4.56
N PRO A 151 -19.16 25.88 -4.43
CA PRO A 151 -19.34 27.03 -5.30
C PRO A 151 -18.10 27.92 -5.31
N LEU A 152 -17.57 28.18 -6.51
CA LEU A 152 -16.50 29.14 -6.74
C LEU A 152 -16.81 30.46 -6.01
N PRO A 153 -15.85 31.07 -5.29
CA PRO A 153 -16.03 32.43 -4.81
C PRO A 153 -16.25 33.30 -6.04
N LYS A 154 -17.38 34.01 -6.05
CA LYS A 154 -17.66 35.03 -7.06
C LYS A 154 -16.48 36.00 -7.03
N ALA A 155 -15.73 36.05 -8.13
CA ALA A 155 -14.77 37.11 -8.34
C ALA A 155 -15.58 38.41 -8.47
N ASP A 156 -15.47 39.26 -7.46
CA ASP A 156 -15.94 40.64 -7.54
C ASP A 156 -15.06 41.38 -8.56
N LEU A 157 -15.65 41.69 -9.70
CA LEU A 157 -15.24 42.76 -10.61
C LEU A 157 -16.46 43.61 -10.94
#